data_AF-A0A3M1JIT6-F1
#
_entry.id   AF-A0A3M1JIT6-F1
#
_cell.length_a   1.000
_cell.length_b   1.000
_cell.length_c   1.000
_cell.angle_alpha   90.00
_cell.angle_beta   90.00
_cell.angle_gamma   90.00
#
_symmetry.space_group_name_H-M   'P 1'
#
loop_
_entity.id
_entity.type
_entity.pdbx_description
1 polymer ?
#
loop_
_entity_poly.entity_id
_entity_poly.type
_entity_poly.pdbx_seq_one_letter_code
_entity_poly.pdbx_strand_id
1 'polypeptide(L)'
;MRAQITLLVFMGVFLIMTSSSCQRAHEEKVSVPNPAAENCLSMGNEYFIVKTSAGEVGLCKSPEGAVCDAWELYRGECSFRTTKMRADACGGIAGFICPPGFACRISETYPDAMGTCERAG
;
A
#
# COMPACT_ATOMS: atom_id res chain seq x y z
N MET A 1 -64.88 -19.24 -31.97
CA MET A 1 -63.56 -18.99 -32.59
C MET A 1 -63.08 -17.55 -32.45
N ARG A 2 -63.85 -16.51 -32.83
CA ARG A 2 -63.40 -15.10 -32.71
C ARG A 2 -63.05 -14.64 -31.29
N ALA A 3 -63.86 -15.00 -30.28
CA ALA A 3 -63.62 -14.66 -28.87
C ALA A 3 -62.43 -15.40 -28.23
N GLN A 4 -62.13 -16.63 -28.67
CA GLN A 4 -60.96 -17.38 -28.19
C GLN A 4 -59.65 -16.79 -28.73
N ILE A 5 -59.65 -16.32 -29.99
CA ILE A 5 -58.50 -15.64 -30.58
C ILE A 5 -58.25 -14.30 -29.85
N THR A 6 -59.29 -13.55 -29.50
CA THR A 6 -59.14 -12.31 -28.72
C THR A 6 -58.57 -12.59 -27.33
N LEU A 7 -59.06 -13.63 -26.64
CA LEU A 7 -58.57 -14.00 -25.31
C LEU A 7 -57.10 -14.43 -25.30
N LEU A 8 -56.68 -15.19 -26.32
CA LEU A 8 -55.29 -15.64 -26.49
C LEU A 8 -54.34 -14.47 -26.80
N VAL A 9 -54.78 -13.50 -27.60
CA VAL A 9 -54.00 -12.29 -27.89
C VAL A 9 -53.83 -11.42 -26.64
N PHE A 10 -54.89 -11.23 -25.84
CA PHE A 10 -54.80 -10.45 -24.59
C PHE A 10 -53.92 -11.13 -23.53
N MET A 11 -54.00 -12.46 -23.38
CA MET A 11 -53.11 -13.22 -22.50
C MET A 11 -51.65 -13.16 -22.95
N GLY A 12 -51.40 -13.23 -24.26
CA GLY A 12 -50.05 -13.10 -24.84
C GLY A 12 -49.44 -11.72 -24.61
N VAL A 13 -50.22 -10.64 -24.77
CA VAL A 13 -49.75 -9.27 -24.53
C VAL A 13 -49.46 -9.01 -23.04
N PHE A 14 -50.24 -9.60 -22.13
CA PHE A 14 -50.01 -9.47 -20.68
C PHE A 14 -48.72 -10.17 -20.22
N LEU A 15 -48.36 -11.30 -20.85
CA LEU A 15 -47.12 -12.04 -20.61
C LEU A 15 -45.86 -11.28 -21.08
N ILE A 16 -45.97 -10.44 -22.11
CA ILE A 16 -44.84 -9.65 -22.63
C ILE A 16 -44.58 -8.40 -21.77
N MET A 17 -45.59 -7.92 -21.02
CA MET A 17 -45.50 -6.68 -20.23
C MET A 17 -44.88 -6.83 -18.84
N THR A 18 -44.65 -8.07 -18.37
CA THR A 18 -44.08 -8.36 -17.04
C THR A 18 -42.55 -8.58 -17.05
N SER A 19 -41.89 -8.60 -18.21
CA SER A 19 -40.45 -8.83 -18.32
C SER A 19 -39.57 -7.57 -18.23
N SER A 20 -40.11 -6.45 -17.73
CA SER A 20 -39.30 -5.26 -17.40
C SER A 20 -38.49 -5.46 -16.12
N SER A 21 -37.68 -6.52 -16.06
CA SER A 21 -36.50 -6.53 -15.19
C SER A 21 -35.49 -5.59 -15.82
N CYS A 22 -35.52 -4.32 -15.41
CA CYS A 22 -34.38 -3.43 -15.59
C CYS A 22 -33.22 -4.05 -14.80
N GLN A 23 -32.38 -4.84 -15.48
CA GLN A 23 -31.12 -5.30 -14.92
C GLN A 23 -30.29 -4.03 -14.69
N ARG A 24 -30.30 -3.50 -13.47
CA ARG A 24 -29.26 -2.56 -13.06
C ARG A 24 -27.96 -3.34 -13.17
N ALA A 25 -27.20 -3.11 -14.23
CA ALA A 25 -25.78 -3.40 -14.25
C ALA A 25 -25.18 -2.59 -13.10
N HIS A 26 -24.94 -3.26 -11.97
CA HIS A 26 -24.08 -2.70 -10.95
C HIS A 26 -22.69 -2.66 -11.57
N GLU A 27 -22.31 -1.47 -12.05
CA GLU A 27 -20.96 -1.17 -12.49
C GLU A 27 -20.07 -1.31 -11.26
N GLU A 28 -19.58 -2.54 -11.01
CA GLU A 28 -18.51 -2.76 -10.05
C GLU A 28 -17.29 -2.05 -10.62
N LYS A 29 -17.09 -0.79 -10.20
CA LYS A 29 -15.86 -0.07 -10.48
C LYS A 29 -14.73 -0.85 -9.81
N VAL A 30 -14.04 -1.67 -10.60
CA VAL A 30 -12.76 -2.26 -10.22
C VAL A 30 -11.80 -1.11 -9.97
N SER A 31 -11.63 -0.76 -8.70
CA SER A 31 -10.64 0.24 -8.27
C SER A 31 -9.31 -0.47 -8.14
N VAL A 32 -8.37 -0.21 -9.06
CA VAL A 32 -6.99 -0.66 -8.89
C VAL A 32 -6.35 0.22 -7.82
N PRO A 33 -5.85 -0.33 -6.71
CA PRO A 33 -5.18 0.45 -5.68
C PRO A 33 -3.95 1.18 -6.23
N ASN A 34 -3.64 2.36 -5.67
CA ASN A 34 -2.40 3.06 -6.03
C ASN A 34 -1.20 2.24 -5.54
N PRO A 35 -0.31 1.75 -6.42
CA PRO A 35 0.79 0.88 -6.03
C PRO A 35 1.77 1.56 -5.07
N ALA A 36 1.97 2.88 -5.16
CA ALA A 36 2.83 3.62 -4.24
C ALA A 36 2.21 3.70 -2.83
N ALA A 37 0.88 3.88 -2.74
CA ALA A 37 0.17 3.88 -1.48
C ALA A 37 0.19 2.50 -0.82
N GLU A 38 -0.12 1.44 -1.59
CA GLU A 38 -0.05 0.06 -1.13
C GLU A 38 1.35 -0.32 -0.64
N ASN A 39 2.39 0.07 -1.39
CA ASN A 39 3.76 -0.16 -0.97
C ASN A 39 4.06 0.49 0.38
N CYS A 40 3.70 1.77 0.56
CA CYS A 40 3.87 2.49 1.82
C CYS A 40 3.21 1.74 3.00
N LEU A 41 1.94 1.37 2.83
CA LEU A 41 1.15 0.68 3.86
C LEU A 41 1.69 -0.72 4.17
N SER A 42 2.13 -1.47 3.14
CA SER A 42 2.69 -2.81 3.30
C SER A 42 3.99 -2.84 4.12
N MET A 43 4.73 -1.73 4.14
CA MET A 43 5.91 -1.55 4.99
C MET A 43 5.58 -1.15 6.43
N GLY A 44 4.29 -1.02 6.78
CA GLY A 44 3.83 -0.61 8.11
C GLY A 44 3.95 0.89 8.38
N ASN A 45 4.06 1.69 7.32
CA ASN A 45 4.14 3.15 7.41
C ASN A 45 2.75 3.80 7.25
N GLU A 46 2.64 5.08 7.63
CA GLU A 46 1.43 5.87 7.45
C GLU A 46 1.41 6.51 6.05
N TYR A 47 0.29 6.37 5.32
CA TYR A 47 0.08 7.03 4.02
C TYR A 47 -0.98 8.13 4.13
N PHE A 48 -0.71 9.30 3.56
CA PHE A 48 -1.66 10.41 3.49
C PHE A 48 -1.46 11.28 2.25
N ILE A 49 -2.50 12.01 1.84
CA ILE A 49 -2.47 12.88 0.68
C ILE A 49 -2.46 14.34 1.14
N VAL A 50 -1.58 15.16 0.55
CA VAL A 50 -1.54 16.60 0.75
C VAL A 50 -1.90 17.33 -0.53
N LYS A 51 -2.66 18.43 -0.41
CA LYS A 51 -2.95 19.33 -1.52
C LYS A 51 -1.87 20.41 -1.60
N THR A 52 -1.30 20.57 -2.78
CA THR A 52 -0.29 21.58 -3.12
C THR A 52 -0.82 22.47 -4.25
N SER A 53 -0.12 23.55 -4.56
CA SER A 53 -0.42 24.39 -5.73
C SER A 53 -0.24 23.63 -7.06
N ALA A 54 0.54 22.55 -7.08
CA ALA A 54 0.78 21.71 -8.24
C ALA A 54 -0.17 20.50 -8.34
N GLY A 55 -1.05 20.30 -7.35
CA GLY A 55 -1.97 19.16 -7.29
C GLY A 55 -1.84 18.37 -5.99
N GLU A 56 -2.32 17.13 -6.00
CA GLU A 56 -2.26 16.21 -4.84
C GLU A 56 -0.98 15.39 -4.85
N VAL A 57 -0.35 15.26 -3.68
CA VAL A 57 0.87 14.48 -3.48
C VAL A 57 0.60 13.44 -2.41
N GLY A 58 0.92 12.17 -2.70
CA GLY A 58 0.86 11.09 -1.73
C GLY A 58 2.17 11.01 -0.95
N LEU A 59 2.09 11.12 0.38
CA LEU A 59 3.24 11.05 1.27
C LEU A 59 3.20 9.76 2.08
N CYS A 60 4.37 9.21 2.34
CA CYS A 60 4.58 8.07 3.21
C CYS A 60 5.40 8.51 4.42
N LYS A 61 4.98 8.15 5.63
CA LYS A 61 5.64 8.53 6.89
C LYS A 61 5.98 7.30 7.72
N SER A 62 7.25 7.18 8.05
CA SER A 62 7.77 6.14 8.93
C SER A 62 7.29 6.31 10.39
N PRO A 63 7.29 5.25 11.20
CA PRO A 63 7.04 5.33 12.63
C PRO A 63 7.97 6.31 13.37
N GLU A 64 9.20 6.46 12.88
CA GLU A 64 10.20 7.41 13.39
C GLU A 64 9.94 8.86 12.94
N GLY A 65 8.94 9.08 12.08
CA GLY A 65 8.49 10.40 11.65
C GLY A 65 9.14 10.94 10.38
N ALA A 66 10.09 10.23 9.78
CA ALA A 66 10.63 10.59 8.46
C ALA A 66 9.55 10.45 7.38
N VAL A 67 9.51 11.39 6.43
CA VAL A 67 8.50 11.49 5.37
C VAL A 67 9.18 11.46 4.00
N CYS A 68 8.62 10.67 3.08
CA CYS A 68 8.99 10.60 1.67
C CYS A 68 7.76 10.84 0.79
N ASP A 69 7.97 11.32 -0.43
CA ASP A 69 6.97 11.11 -1.49
C ASP A 69 6.79 9.59 -1.71
N ALA A 70 5.54 9.14 -1.82
CA ALA A 70 5.24 7.71 -1.89
C ALA A 70 5.76 7.07 -3.19
N TRP A 71 5.82 7.81 -4.30
CA TRP A 71 6.36 7.33 -5.55
C TRP A 71 7.89 7.29 -5.54
N GLU A 72 8.55 8.28 -4.94
CA GLU A 72 10.00 8.26 -4.72
C GLU A 72 10.39 7.06 -3.82
N LEU A 73 9.62 6.80 -2.76
CA LEU A 73 9.83 5.63 -1.91
C LEU A 73 9.59 4.32 -2.68
N TYR A 74 8.54 4.23 -3.50
CA TYR A 74 8.26 3.07 -4.35
C TYR A 74 9.39 2.77 -5.34
N ARG A 75 10.05 3.81 -5.88
CA ARG A 75 11.20 3.67 -6.79
C ARG A 75 12.55 3.51 -6.08
N GLY A 76 12.58 3.63 -4.75
CA GLY A 76 13.83 3.61 -3.97
C GLY A 76 14.68 4.89 -4.10
N GLU A 77 14.12 5.97 -4.64
CA GLU A 77 14.75 7.30 -4.69
C GLU A 77 14.72 7.98 -3.31
N CYS A 78 13.74 7.60 -2.48
CA CYS A 78 13.68 7.92 -1.06
C CYS A 78 13.68 6.63 -0.23
N SER A 79 14.33 6.62 0.93
CA SER A 79 14.32 5.48 1.84
C SER A 79 14.38 5.93 3.30
N PHE A 80 13.62 5.25 4.15
CA PHE A 80 13.71 5.46 5.59
C PHE A 80 14.94 4.69 6.10
N ARG A 81 15.97 5.41 6.53
CA ARG A 81 17.00 4.78 7.37
C ARG A 81 16.34 4.48 8.70
N THR A 82 15.91 3.24 8.91
CA THR A 82 15.47 2.85 10.24
C THR A 82 16.68 2.98 11.16
N THR A 83 16.52 3.73 12.24
CA THR A 83 17.52 3.78 13.32
C THR A 83 17.73 2.38 13.91
N LYS A 84 16.73 1.49 13.75
CA LYS A 84 16.76 0.09 14.16
C LYS A 84 17.64 -0.85 13.30
N MET A 85 17.78 -0.64 11.98
CA MET A 85 18.68 -1.49 11.16
C MET A 85 20.15 -1.08 11.18
N ARG A 86 20.49 0.09 11.74
CA ARG A 86 21.90 0.52 11.84
C ARG A 86 22.45 0.62 13.25
N ALA A 87 21.62 0.81 14.27
CA ALA A 87 22.13 0.88 15.65
C ALA A 87 22.44 -0.51 16.23
N ASP A 88 21.68 -1.55 15.84
CA ASP A 88 21.80 -2.87 16.46
C ASP A 88 22.62 -3.85 15.59
N ALA A 89 22.69 -3.67 14.27
CA ALA A 89 23.40 -4.59 13.38
C ALA A 89 24.91 -4.32 13.37
N CYS A 90 25.67 -5.17 14.05
CA CYS A 90 27.12 -5.18 14.09
C CYS A 90 27.69 -6.28 13.18
N GLY A 91 28.83 -6.07 12.53
CA GLY A 91 29.50 -7.14 11.76
C GLY A 91 29.24 -7.21 10.25
N GLY A 92 29.07 -6.08 9.56
CA GLY A 92 28.98 -6.05 8.09
C GLY A 92 27.65 -6.60 7.55
N ILE A 93 27.68 -7.26 6.37
CA ILE A 93 26.46 -7.69 5.65
C ILE A 93 25.59 -8.70 6.41
N ALA A 94 26.20 -9.47 7.33
CA ALA A 94 25.50 -10.46 8.14
C ALA A 94 24.76 -9.83 9.33
N GLY A 95 25.15 -8.63 9.78
CA GLY A 95 24.49 -7.81 10.80
C GLY A 95 23.92 -8.59 12.01
N PHE A 96 24.70 -8.79 13.06
CA PHE A 96 24.22 -9.38 14.32
C PHE A 96 23.88 -8.33 15.38
N ILE A 97 22.91 -8.61 16.24
CA ILE A 97 22.48 -7.71 17.31
C ILE A 97 23.44 -7.79 18.50
N CYS A 98 23.95 -6.65 18.98
CA CYS A 98 24.77 -6.61 20.20
C CYS A 98 23.96 -6.97 21.46
N PRO A 99 24.56 -7.66 22.46
CA PRO A 99 23.90 -7.90 23.75
C PRO A 99 23.56 -6.60 24.48
N PRO A 100 22.59 -6.61 25.43
CA PRO A 100 22.27 -5.44 26.24
C PRO A 100 23.50 -4.85 26.94
N GLY A 101 23.67 -3.52 26.87
CA GLY A 101 24.82 -2.82 27.47
C GLY A 101 26.05 -2.71 26.57
N PHE A 102 25.98 -3.16 25.32
CA PHE A 102 27.04 -3.03 24.33
C PHE A 102 26.57 -2.19 23.14
N ALA A 103 27.47 -1.39 22.58
CA ALA A 103 27.29 -0.61 21.36
C ALA A 103 28.18 -1.17 20.25
N CYS A 104 27.70 -1.15 19.00
CA CYS A 104 28.53 -1.55 17.88
C CYS A 104 29.56 -0.47 17.55
N ARG A 105 30.84 -0.82 17.68
CA ARG A 105 31.95 0.02 17.23
C ARG A 105 32.42 -0.48 15.86
N ILE A 106 32.18 0.33 14.84
CA ILE A 106 32.63 0.06 13.49
C ILE A 106 34.15 0.30 13.40
N SER A 107 34.91 -0.69 12.92
CA SER A 107 36.37 -0.57 12.79
C SER A 107 36.79 0.18 11.52
N GLU A 108 35.95 0.18 10.47
CA GLU A 108 36.30 0.70 9.14
C GLU A 108 35.12 1.39 8.43
N THR A 109 35.38 2.29 7.47
CA THR A 109 34.36 3.23 6.94
C THR A 109 33.63 2.78 5.67
N TYR A 110 33.61 1.49 5.36
CA TYR A 110 32.93 0.93 4.18
C TYR A 110 31.57 0.29 4.52
N PRO A 111 30.64 0.18 3.55
CA PRO A 111 29.27 -0.29 3.80
C PRO A 111 29.17 -1.73 4.30
N ASP A 112 30.20 -2.55 4.10
CA ASP A 112 30.35 -3.93 4.59
C ASP A 112 31.24 -4.05 5.84
N ALA A 113 31.59 -2.93 6.48
CA ALA A 113 32.50 -2.93 7.62
C ALA A 113 31.95 -3.77 8.77
N MET A 114 32.77 -4.73 9.19
CA MET A 114 32.54 -5.44 10.43
C MET A 114 32.70 -4.47 11.60
N GLY A 115 31.83 -4.60 12.59
CA GLY A 115 31.94 -3.88 13.85
C GLY A 115 32.15 -4.87 14.99
N THR A 116 32.63 -4.37 16.11
CA THR A 116 32.75 -5.15 17.36
C THR A 116 31.82 -4.56 18.40
N CYS A 117 31.09 -5.41 19.13
CA CYS A 117 30.31 -4.96 20.28
C CYS A 117 31.26 -4.60 21.43
N GLU A 118 31.33 -3.31 21.77
CA GLU A 118 32.08 -2.80 22.91
C GLU A 118 31.09 -2.30 23.98
N ARG A 119 31.49 -2.31 25.26
CA ARG A 119 30.60 -1.83 26.33
C ARG A 119 30.24 -0.36 26.07
N ALA A 120 28.94 -0.04 26.10
CA ALA A 120 28.50 1.35 26.06
C ALA A 120 28.97 2.03 27.34
N GLY A 121 29.84 3.04 27.20
CA GLY A 121 30.34 3.86 28.30
C GLY A 121 29.29 4.79 28.86
#